data_AF-A0A956KS35-F1
#
_entry.id   AF-A0A956KS35-F1
#
_cell.length_a   1.000
_cell.length_b   1.000
_cell.length_c   1.000
_cell.angle_alpha   90.00
_cell.angle_beta   90.00
_cell.angle_gamma   90.00
#
_symmetry.space_group_name_H-M   'P 1'
#
loop_
_entity.id
_entity.type
_entity.pdbx_description
1 polymer ?
#
loop_
_entity_poly.entity_id
_entity_poly.type
_entity_poly.pdbx_seq_one_letter_code
_entity_poly.pdbx_strand_id
1 'polypeptide(L)'
;MAEPTPALILLRNAELYDPAPQGRRDLLLAAGRVVAVAPSLPALPDGIDHEEVDLAGATVVPGLVDAHVHVTGGGGEAGYG
;
A
#
# COMPACT_ATOMS: atom_id res chain seq x y z
N MET A 1 -18.06 8.82 3.79
CA MET A 1 -16.85 9.42 4.40
C MET A 1 -15.81 8.33 4.46
N ALA A 2 -14.59 8.55 3.97
CA ALA A 2 -13.53 7.55 4.12
C ALA A 2 -13.20 7.39 5.61
N GLU A 3 -13.05 6.16 6.07
CA GLU A 3 -12.48 5.85 7.39
C GLU A 3 -11.12 6.56 7.53
N PRO A 4 -10.78 7.10 8.71
CA PRO A 4 -9.46 7.69 8.93
C PRO A 4 -8.40 6.62 8.68
N THR A 5 -7.48 6.87 7.75
CA THR A 5 -6.35 5.97 7.51
C THR A 5 -5.53 5.86 8.80
N PRO A 6 -5.27 4.64 9.32
CA PRO A 6 -4.45 4.48 10.50
C PRO A 6 -3.07 5.12 10.27
N ALA A 7 -2.57 5.80 11.30
CA ALA A 7 -1.32 6.56 11.19
C ALA A 7 -0.12 5.65 10.90
N LEU A 8 -0.18 4.39 11.37
CA LEU A 8 0.81 3.34 11.18
C LEU A 8 0.12 2.05 10.73
N ILE A 9 0.68 1.40 9.72
CA ILE A 9 0.23 0.09 9.23
C ILE A 9 1.46 -0.82 9.09
N LEU A 10 1.43 -1.97 9.72
CA LEU A 10 2.44 -3.01 9.63
C LEU A 10 1.88 -4.20 8.84
N LEU A 11 2.37 -4.37 7.61
CA LEU A 11 2.03 -5.50 6.76
C LEU A 11 3.04 -6.61 6.98
N ARG A 12 2.57 -7.80 7.36
CA ARG A 12 3.42 -8.97 7.58
C ARG A 12 3.38 -9.93 6.39
N ASN A 13 4.49 -10.63 6.18
CA ASN A 13 4.57 -11.79 5.29
C ASN A 13 4.13 -11.52 3.83
N ALA A 14 4.42 -10.34 3.28
CA ALA A 14 4.18 -10.03 1.87
C ALA A 14 5.18 -10.79 0.97
N GLU A 15 4.73 -11.34 -0.16
CA GLU A 15 5.63 -11.71 -1.25
C GLU A 15 5.86 -10.46 -2.12
N LEU A 16 6.98 -9.77 -1.90
CA LEU A 16 7.22 -8.43 -2.44
C LEU A 16 7.91 -8.47 -3.81
N TYR A 17 7.42 -7.67 -4.74
CA TYR A 17 8.08 -7.33 -5.99
C TYR A 17 8.29 -5.83 -6.08
N ASP A 18 9.51 -5.36 -6.33
CA ASP A 18 9.80 -3.93 -6.50
C ASP A 18 10.95 -3.67 -7.51
N PRO A 19 10.64 -3.56 -8.81
CA PRO A 19 9.72 -4.45 -9.51
C PRO A 19 10.26 -5.90 -9.61
N ALA A 20 11.54 -6.12 -9.25
CA ALA A 20 12.16 -7.43 -9.16
C ALA A 20 11.68 -8.18 -7.89
N PRO A 21 11.64 -9.53 -7.89
CA PRO A 21 11.26 -10.29 -6.70
C PRO A 21 12.23 -10.01 -5.54
N GLN A 22 11.67 -9.70 -4.38
CA GLN A 22 12.40 -9.44 -3.14
C GLN A 22 12.24 -10.57 -2.11
N GLY A 23 11.38 -11.56 -2.39
CA GLY A 23 11.02 -12.61 -1.47
C GLY A 23 10.02 -12.14 -0.41
N ARG A 24 9.84 -12.98 0.62
CA ARG A 24 8.97 -12.65 1.76
C ARG A 24 9.53 -11.49 2.60
N ARG A 25 8.69 -10.48 2.86
CA ARG A 25 9.02 -9.22 3.55
C ARG A 25 7.88 -8.74 4.44
N ASP A 26 8.24 -8.01 5.48
CA ASP A 26 7.35 -7.13 6.21
C ASP A 26 7.54 -5.68 5.72
N LEU A 27 6.46 -4.89 5.74
CA LEU A 27 6.45 -3.48 5.35
C LEU A 27 5.81 -2.65 6.46
N LEU A 28 6.49 -1.58 6.89
CA LEU A 28 5.91 -0.57 7.78
C LEU A 28 5.55 0.67 6.96
N LEU A 29 4.30 1.10 7.08
CA LEU A 29 3.80 2.32 6.49
C LEU A 29 3.50 3.34 7.59
N ALA A 30 3.86 4.60 7.35
CA ALA A 30 3.55 5.72 8.23
C ALA A 30 3.10 6.92 7.38
N ALA A 31 1.93 7.49 7.72
CA ALA A 31 1.37 8.65 7.03
C ALA A 31 1.39 8.53 5.50
N GLY A 32 0.97 7.37 4.98
CA GLY A 32 0.92 7.08 3.53
C GLY A 32 2.27 6.83 2.86
N ARG A 33 3.36 6.66 3.60
CA ARG A 33 4.70 6.33 3.07
C ARG A 33 5.19 5.00 3.57
N VAL A 34 5.89 4.23 2.73
CA VAL A 34 6.67 3.07 3.18
C VAL A 34 7.92 3.59 3.90
N VAL A 35 8.06 3.27 5.19
CA VAL A 35 9.17 3.75 6.04
C VAL A 35 10.16 2.66 6.42
N ALA A 36 9.76 1.38 6.30
CA ALA A 36 10.68 0.26 6.45
C ALA A 36 10.24 -0.94 5.62
N VAL A 37 11.22 -1.70 5.11
CA VAL A 37 11.03 -2.99 4.44
C VAL A 37 12.15 -3.92 4.92
N ALA A 38 11.79 -5.11 5.41
CA ALA A 38 12.77 -6.10 5.89
C ALA A 38 12.22 -7.53 5.78
N PRO A 39 13.06 -8.58 5.80
CA PRO A 39 12.59 -9.97 5.87
C PRO A 39 11.67 -10.25 7.07
N SER A 40 11.92 -9.58 8.19
CA SER A 40 11.08 -9.56 9.38
C SER A 40 11.35 -8.27 10.16
N LEU A 41 10.29 -7.55 10.51
CA LEU A 41 10.37 -6.38 11.38
C LEU A 41 10.06 -6.78 12.83
N PRO A 42 10.66 -6.11 13.83
CA PRO A 42 10.25 -6.31 15.21
C PRO A 42 8.78 -5.91 15.39
N ALA A 43 8.11 -6.47 16.41
CA ALA A 43 6.83 -5.93 16.87
C ALA A 43 7.00 -4.47 17.31
N LEU A 44 5.97 -3.65 17.09
CA LEU A 44 5.97 -2.29 17.61
C LEU A 44 5.80 -2.32 19.13
N PRO A 45 6.40 -1.35 19.86
CA PRO A 45 6.21 -1.24 21.30
C PRO A 45 4.74 -1.12 21.71
N ASP A 46 4.40 -1.69 22.88
CA ASP A 46 3.07 -1.55 23.47
C ASP A 46 2.67 -0.07 23.63
N GLY A 47 1.41 0.23 23.35
CA GLY A 47 0.86 1.59 23.45
C GLY A 47 1.04 2.45 22.19
N ILE A 48 1.69 1.94 21.14
CA ILE A 48 1.62 2.56 19.82
C ILE A 48 0.38 2.05 19.09
N ASP A 49 -0.55 2.97 18.79
CA ASP A 49 -1.72 2.67 17.96
C ASP A 49 -1.29 2.42 16.51
N HIS A 50 -1.62 1.24 15.99
CA HIS A 50 -1.29 0.80 14.65
C HIS A 50 -2.23 -0.31 14.19
N GLU A 51 -2.33 -0.46 12.88
CA GLU A 51 -2.94 -1.63 12.26
C GLU A 51 -1.84 -2.64 11.95
N GLU A 52 -2.01 -3.90 12.36
CA GLU A 52 -1.15 -5.01 11.93
C GLU A 52 -1.97 -6.00 11.11
N VAL A 53 -1.48 -6.32 9.91
CA VAL A 53 -2.18 -7.21 8.96
C VAL A 53 -1.22 -8.30 8.49
N ASP A 54 -1.57 -9.56 8.73
CA ASP A 54 -0.88 -10.69 8.11
C ASP A 54 -1.42 -10.94 6.70
N LEU A 55 -0.54 -10.76 5.71
CA LEU A 55 -0.88 -10.98 4.30
C LEU A 55 -0.78 -12.45 3.89
N ALA A 56 -0.30 -13.34 4.77
CA ALA A 56 -0.24 -14.78 4.54
C ALA A 56 0.46 -15.17 3.21
N GLY A 57 1.48 -14.42 2.79
CA GLY A 57 2.19 -14.64 1.53
C GLY A 57 1.56 -13.99 0.30
N ALA A 58 0.54 -13.14 0.46
CA ALA A 58 -0.05 -12.42 -0.66
C ALA A 58 0.98 -11.52 -1.35
N THR A 59 0.82 -11.39 -2.67
CA THR A 59 1.73 -10.59 -3.50
C THR A 59 1.50 -9.10 -3.27
N VAL A 60 2.59 -8.36 -3.05
CA VAL A 60 2.60 -6.90 -2.97
C VAL A 60 3.47 -6.36 -4.10
N VAL A 61 2.94 -5.37 -4.82
CA VAL A 61 3.59 -4.68 -5.94
C VAL A 61 3.44 -3.17 -5.79
N PRO A 62 4.33 -2.35 -6.38
CA PRO A 62 4.08 -0.93 -6.57
C PRO A 62 2.71 -0.69 -7.21
N GLY A 63 1.98 0.30 -6.71
CA GLY A 63 0.71 0.72 -7.31
C GLY A 63 0.90 1.07 -8.79
N LEU A 64 -0.08 0.69 -9.61
CA LEU A 64 -0.03 0.94 -11.05
C LEU A 64 -0.12 2.45 -11.32
N VAL A 65 0.70 2.92 -12.26
CA VAL A 65 0.64 4.29 -12.79
C VAL A 65 -0.04 4.24 -14.15
N ASP A 66 -1.26 4.75 -14.22
CA ASP A 66 -1.98 4.91 -15.48
C ASP A 66 -1.63 6.25 -16.12
N ALA A 67 -0.89 6.19 -17.23
CA ALA A 67 -0.47 7.37 -17.99
C ALA A 67 -1.50 7.83 -19.03
N HIS A 68 -2.61 7.11 -19.20
CA HIS A 68 -3.57 7.39 -20.26
C HIS A 68 -5.01 7.20 -19.80
N VAL A 69 -5.53 8.22 -19.12
CA VAL A 69 -6.90 8.23 -18.60
C VAL A 69 -7.69 9.44 -19.10
N HIS A 70 -8.92 9.19 -19.54
CA HIS A 70 -9.92 10.23 -19.80
C HIS A 70 -10.69 10.56 -18.52
N VAL A 71 -10.06 11.27 -17.57
CA VAL A 71 -10.65 11.52 -16.24
C VAL A 71 -12.03 12.18 -16.31
N THR A 72 -12.23 13.09 -17.25
CA THR A 72 -13.49 13.84 -17.44
C THR A 72 -14.29 13.40 -18.67
N GLY A 73 -13.96 12.27 -19.29
CA GLY A 73 -14.54 11.81 -20.56
C GLY A 73 -13.68 12.15 -21.79
N GLY A 74 -13.97 11.46 -22.90
CA GLY A 74 -13.19 11.54 -24.15
C GLY A 74 -13.89 12.35 -25.25
N GLY A 75 -14.84 11.73 -25.96
CA GLY A 75 -15.42 12.26 -27.21
C GLY A 75 -16.75 13.01 -27.06
N GLY A 76 -17.08 13.80 -28.08
CA GLY A 76 -18.24 14.68 -28.15
C GLY A 76 -19.55 13.97 -28.52
N GLU A 77 -20.40 13.80 -27.52
CA GLU A 77 -21.85 14.06 -27.48
C GLU A 77 -22.14 14.20 -25.96
N ALA A 78 -22.30 15.45 -25.48
CA ALA A 78 -22.41 15.84 -24.06
C ALA A 78 -21.13 15.73 -23.20
N GLY A 79 -20.22 16.70 -23.36
CA GLY A 79 -19.36 17.12 -22.24
C GLY A 79 -20.21 17.74 -21.12
N TYR A 80 -19.75 17.65 -19.88
CA TYR A 80 -20.42 18.11 -18.65
C TYR A 80 -21.31 19.36 -18.83
N GLY A 81 -22.61 19.18 -18.59
CA GLY A 81 -23.47 20.14 -17.92
C GLY A 81 -23.63 19.74 -16.46
#